data_AF-A0A927GX55-F1
#
_entry.id   AF-A0A927GX55-F1
#
_cell.length_a   1.000
_cell.length_b   1.000
_cell.length_c   1.000
_cell.angle_alpha   90.00
_cell.angle_beta   90.00
_cell.angle_gamma   90.00
#
_symmetry.space_group_name_H-M   'P 1'
#
loop_
_entity.id
_entity.type
_entity.pdbx_description
1 polymer ?
#
loop_
_entity_poly.entity_id
_entity_poly.type
_entity_poly.pdbx_seq_one_letter_code
_entity_poly.pdbx_strand_id
1 'polypeptide(L)'
;MDRTIKYLAVLSIFISMIGCTTKPYVPPQSGLTASIFFDQVNLPTIPFVPKAVSIKLYDGCFEGNPNTHSSFLGWISIKEEELSTNPLIVPAAERLLISYGAHSGSCDLNFGFIPEQGAEYSASFNSSFGGCTGKITRKNGEPVPGITFHKPTSFEAAVGAADAWRHCDNINR
;
A
#
# COMPACT_ATOMS: atom_id res chain seq x y z
N MET A 1 0.17 47.87 10.61
CA MET A 1 -0.06 46.43 10.82
C MET A 1 0.72 45.69 9.75
N ASP A 2 1.82 45.08 10.17
CA ASP A 2 2.98 44.79 9.34
C ASP A 2 2.73 43.71 8.29
N ARG A 3 3.18 43.94 7.05
CA ARG A 3 3.02 43.01 5.91
C ARG A 3 3.58 41.62 6.21
N THR A 4 4.54 41.54 7.12
CA THR A 4 5.21 40.33 7.60
C THR A 4 4.26 39.31 8.25
N ILE A 5 3.20 39.76 8.93
CA ILE A 5 2.23 38.88 9.61
C ILE A 5 1.33 38.15 8.60
N LYS A 6 1.04 38.78 7.44
CA LYS A 6 0.23 38.15 6.37
C LYS A 6 0.96 37.01 5.66
N TYR A 7 2.29 37.08 5.52
CA TYR A 7 3.08 36.02 4.89
C TYR A 7 3.27 34.80 5.80
N LEU A 8 3.41 35.01 7.12
CA LEU A 8 3.49 33.93 8.10
C LEU A 8 2.19 33.11 8.21
N ALA A 9 1.03 33.75 8.05
CA ALA A 9 -0.27 33.07 8.03
C ALA A 9 -0.49 32.20 6.78
N VAL A 10 0.05 32.61 5.62
CA VAL A 10 -0.04 31.80 4.39
C VAL A 10 0.92 30.61 4.45
N LEU A 11 2.13 30.79 5.02
CA LEU A 11 3.10 29.69 5.15
C LEU A 11 2.63 28.61 6.15
N SER A 12 1.90 29.00 7.19
CA SER A 12 1.38 28.06 8.20
C SER A 12 0.20 27.22 7.68
N ILE A 13 -0.61 27.74 6.75
CA ILE A 13 -1.69 26.97 6.10
C ILE A 13 -1.14 25.87 5.17
N PHE A 14 0.01 26.10 4.52
CA PHE A 14 0.66 25.08 3.68
C PHE A 14 1.33 23.96 4.48
N ILE A 15 1.80 24.23 5.69
CA ILE A 15 2.47 23.22 6.53
C ILE A 15 1.44 22.27 7.19
N SER A 16 0.21 22.73 7.42
CA SER A 16 -0.86 21.90 8.00
C SER A 16 -1.54 20.93 7.02
N MET A 17 -1.26 20.99 5.71
CA MET A 17 -1.82 20.04 4.72
C MET A 17 -0.93 18.82 4.44
N ILE A 18 0.25 18.73 5.07
CA ILE A 18 1.15 17.57 4.93
C ILE A 18 1.07 16.73 6.20
N GLY A 19 -0.15 16.49 6.68
CA GLY A 19 -0.44 15.41 7.62
C GLY A 19 -0.48 14.06 6.89
N CYS A 20 0.50 13.77 6.04
CA CYS A 20 0.64 12.44 5.47
C CYS A 20 0.96 11.49 6.62
N THR A 21 0.03 10.62 6.98
CA THR A 21 0.24 9.64 8.04
C THR A 21 1.32 8.64 7.67
N THR A 22 2.52 8.91 8.13
CA THR A 22 3.67 8.01 8.07
C THR A 22 3.69 7.10 9.30
N LYS A 23 2.57 6.41 9.58
CA LYS A 23 2.56 5.36 10.62
C LYS A 23 3.39 4.19 10.09
N PRO A 24 4.59 3.89 10.62
CA PRO A 24 5.37 2.75 10.16
C PRO A 24 4.62 1.46 10.52
N TYR A 25 4.71 0.47 9.65
CA TYR A 25 4.17 -0.84 9.93
C TYR A 25 5.01 -1.55 10.99
N VAL A 26 4.33 -2.13 11.98
CA VAL A 26 4.95 -2.97 13.00
C VAL A 26 4.33 -4.37 12.87
N PRO A 27 5.13 -5.41 12.59
CA PRO A 27 4.64 -6.77 12.51
C PRO A 27 3.92 -7.22 13.79
N PRO A 28 2.85 -8.04 13.69
CA PRO A 28 2.19 -8.61 14.85
C PRO A 28 3.19 -9.36 15.74
N GLN A 29 3.19 -9.06 17.04
CA GLN A 29 4.07 -9.71 18.02
C GLN A 29 3.45 -11.00 18.61
N SER A 30 2.16 -11.20 18.37
CA SER A 30 1.38 -12.37 18.83
C SER A 30 0.16 -12.56 17.92
N GLY A 31 -0.46 -13.74 17.98
CA GLY A 31 -1.63 -14.09 17.17
C GLY A 31 -1.30 -14.93 15.95
N LEU A 32 -2.28 -15.11 15.06
CA LEU A 32 -2.11 -15.85 13.82
C LEU A 32 -1.42 -14.94 12.79
N THR A 33 -0.38 -15.45 12.13
CA THR A 33 0.39 -14.69 11.14
C THR A 33 0.59 -15.47 9.86
N ALA A 34 0.84 -14.74 8.77
CA ALA A 34 1.29 -15.26 7.49
C ALA A 34 2.49 -14.45 6.97
N SER A 35 3.15 -14.95 5.92
CA SER A 35 4.34 -14.33 5.34
C SER A 35 4.12 -14.01 3.87
N ILE A 36 4.46 -12.79 3.45
CA ILE A 36 4.44 -12.37 2.04
C ILE A 36 5.87 -12.04 1.60
N PHE A 37 6.36 -12.77 0.60
CA PHE A 37 7.63 -12.51 -0.05
C PHE A 37 7.42 -11.74 -1.34
N PHE A 38 8.37 -10.88 -1.71
CA PHE A 38 8.30 -10.08 -2.93
C PHE A 38 9.35 -10.58 -3.94
N ASP A 39 9.18 -11.81 -4.42
CA ASP A 39 10.24 -12.56 -5.12
C ASP A 39 10.45 -12.17 -6.60
N GLN A 40 9.51 -11.44 -7.20
CA GLN A 40 9.52 -11.13 -8.64
C GLN A 40 9.14 -9.66 -8.88
N VAL A 41 9.92 -8.75 -8.30
CA VAL A 41 9.72 -7.31 -8.44
C VAL A 41 10.69 -6.75 -9.46
N ASN A 42 10.14 -6.14 -10.51
CA ASN A 42 10.87 -5.36 -11.50
C ASN A 42 10.45 -3.88 -11.38
N LEU A 43 11.36 -3.07 -10.81
CA LEU A 43 11.15 -1.65 -10.58
C LEU A 43 11.77 -0.80 -11.71
N PRO A 44 11.09 0.28 -12.14
CA PRO A 44 11.67 1.20 -13.10
C PRO A 44 12.92 1.85 -12.49
N THR A 45 13.96 2.00 -13.30
CA THR A 45 15.16 2.73 -12.87
C THR A 45 14.93 4.21 -13.07
N ILE A 46 14.76 4.95 -11.97
CA ILE A 46 14.59 6.41 -11.99
C ILE A 46 15.86 7.04 -11.39
N PRO A 47 16.51 7.99 -12.08
CA PRO A 47 17.70 8.65 -11.55
C PRO A 47 17.44 9.26 -10.17
N PHE A 48 18.35 9.02 -9.23
CA PHE A 48 18.34 9.58 -7.86
C PHE A 48 17.18 9.11 -6.95
N VAL A 49 16.34 8.17 -7.39
CA VAL A 49 15.29 7.56 -6.56
C VAL A 49 15.72 6.14 -6.17
N PRO A 50 15.76 5.81 -4.86
CA PRO A 50 16.02 4.45 -4.42
C PRO A 50 15.02 3.47 -5.02
N LYS A 51 15.50 2.34 -5.53
CA LYS A 51 14.64 1.24 -5.96
C LYS A 51 14.10 0.54 -4.72
N ALA A 52 12.88 0.88 -4.36
CA ALA A 52 12.17 0.28 -3.25
C ALA A 52 10.71 0.05 -3.62
N VAL A 53 10.11 -0.96 -2.99
CA VAL A 53 8.67 -1.16 -3.00
C VAL A 53 8.10 -0.48 -1.77
N SER A 54 7.09 0.37 -1.99
CA SER A 54 6.27 0.94 -0.93
C SER A 54 5.05 0.05 -0.73
N ILE A 55 4.77 -0.33 0.51
CA ILE A 55 3.65 -1.18 0.89
C ILE A 55 2.85 -0.47 1.98
N LYS A 56 1.53 -0.39 1.78
CA LYS A 56 0.56 0.09 2.76
C LYS A 56 -0.40 -1.03 3.10
N LEU A 57 -0.63 -1.23 4.39
CA LEU A 57 -1.47 -2.31 4.92
C LEU A 57 -2.68 -1.74 5.64
N TYR A 58 -3.82 -2.39 5.44
CA TYR A 58 -5.10 -2.03 6.04
C TYR A 58 -5.87 -3.27 6.45
N ASP A 59 -6.59 -3.22 7.57
CA ASP A 59 -7.46 -4.30 8.09
C ASP A 59 -8.95 -4.12 7.69
N GLY A 60 -9.26 -3.07 6.93
CA GLY A 60 -10.63 -2.76 6.55
C GLY A 60 -10.72 -1.73 5.44
N CYS A 61 -11.95 -1.51 4.98
CA CYS A 61 -12.32 -0.41 4.08
C CYS A 61 -12.65 0.86 4.88
N PHE A 62 -12.94 1.97 4.19
CA PHE A 62 -13.46 3.17 4.85
C PHE A 62 -14.81 3.57 4.28
N GLU A 63 -15.64 4.20 5.11
CA GLU A 63 -16.89 4.84 4.74
C GLU A 63 -16.69 6.36 4.87
N GLY A 64 -16.87 7.12 3.79
CA GLY A 64 -16.72 8.58 3.81
C GLY A 64 -15.30 9.07 3.49
N ASN A 65 -14.63 9.76 4.42
CA ASN A 65 -13.35 10.42 4.13
C ASN A 65 -12.17 9.42 4.20
N PRO A 66 -11.34 9.26 3.15
CA PRO A 66 -10.21 8.33 3.17
C PRO A 66 -9.19 8.60 4.29
N ASN A 67 -9.17 9.81 4.85
CA ASN A 67 -8.24 10.21 5.91
C ASN A 67 -8.66 9.80 7.32
N THR A 68 -9.83 9.17 7.52
CA THR A 68 -10.17 8.61 8.83
C THR A 68 -9.43 7.28 9.02
N HIS A 69 -8.32 7.35 9.75
CA HIS A 69 -7.29 6.31 9.93
C HIS A 69 -7.69 5.01 10.62
N SER A 70 -8.99 4.73 10.82
CA SER A 70 -9.42 3.62 11.69
C SER A 70 -8.90 2.25 11.24
N SER A 71 -8.61 2.08 9.95
CA SER A 71 -8.20 0.80 9.39
C SER A 71 -6.79 0.77 8.80
N PHE A 72 -5.94 1.77 9.07
CA PHE A 72 -4.57 1.81 8.55
C PHE A 72 -3.60 1.12 9.52
N LEU A 73 -3.06 -0.02 9.11
CA LEU A 73 -2.12 -0.81 9.91
C LEU A 73 -0.74 -0.16 9.92
N GLY A 74 -0.28 0.30 8.76
CA GLY A 74 0.95 1.05 8.61
C GLY A 74 1.57 0.94 7.23
N TRP A 75 2.72 1.59 7.07
CA TRP A 75 3.51 1.64 5.85
C TRP A 75 4.90 1.05 6.05
N ILE A 76 5.41 0.36 5.04
CA ILE A 76 6.78 -0.15 4.98
C ILE A 76 7.37 0.08 3.58
N SER A 77 8.65 0.44 3.54
CA SER A 77 9.45 0.48 2.32
C SER A 77 10.48 -0.63 2.37
N ILE A 78 10.50 -1.49 1.37
CA ILE A 78 11.47 -2.58 1.25
C ILE A 78 12.36 -2.26 0.06
N LYS A 79 13.67 -2.18 0.28
CA LYS A 79 14.63 -1.91 -0.79
C LYS A 79 14.74 -3.13 -1.71
N GLU A 80 15.09 -2.91 -2.98
CA GLU A 80 15.19 -3.97 -4.00
C GLU A 80 16.06 -5.15 -3.53
N GLU A 81 17.17 -4.87 -2.84
CA GLU A 81 18.08 -5.88 -2.27
C GLU A 81 17.47 -6.76 -1.15
N GLU A 82 16.33 -6.38 -0.57
CA GLU A 82 15.69 -7.05 0.57
C GLU A 82 14.39 -7.80 0.20
N LEU A 83 13.87 -7.62 -1.02
CA LEU A 83 12.51 -8.06 -1.42
C LEU A 83 12.30 -9.59 -1.39
N SER A 84 13.37 -10.37 -1.58
CA SER A 84 13.31 -11.84 -1.58
C SER A 84 13.78 -12.48 -0.27
N THR A 85 14.41 -11.72 0.62
CA THR A 85 15.08 -12.26 1.82
C THR A 85 14.29 -11.96 3.10
N ASN A 86 13.59 -10.83 3.16
CA ASN A 86 12.84 -10.42 4.33
C ASN A 86 11.33 -10.52 4.04
N PRO A 87 10.65 -11.59 4.51
CA PRO A 87 9.21 -11.68 4.35
C PRO A 87 8.51 -10.58 5.14
N LEU A 88 7.47 -10.01 4.56
CA LEU A 88 6.50 -9.19 5.27
C LEU A 88 5.61 -10.10 6.10
N ILE A 89 5.76 -10.05 7.42
CA ILE A 89 4.90 -10.77 8.36
C ILE A 89 3.60 -9.98 8.54
N VAL A 90 2.47 -10.61 8.25
CA VAL A 90 1.13 -9.98 8.28
C VAL A 90 0.18 -10.74 9.20
N PRO A 91 -0.85 -10.08 9.77
CA PRO A 91 -1.88 -10.80 10.51
C PRO A 91 -2.62 -11.79 9.60
N ALA A 92 -2.93 -12.96 10.15
CA ALA A 92 -3.83 -13.95 9.58
C ALA A 92 -5.12 -13.99 10.41
N ALA A 93 -6.22 -14.47 9.81
CA ALA A 93 -7.60 -14.56 10.34
C ALA A 93 -8.59 -13.51 9.84
N GLU A 94 -8.14 -12.29 9.55
CA GLU A 94 -9.02 -11.22 9.06
C GLU A 94 -8.64 -10.78 7.65
N ARG A 95 -9.55 -10.06 6.99
CA ARG A 95 -9.30 -9.52 5.66
C ARG A 95 -8.18 -8.48 5.74
N LEU A 96 -7.16 -8.70 4.93
CA LEU A 96 -6.04 -7.79 4.76
C LEU A 96 -6.17 -7.12 3.38
N LEU A 97 -6.13 -5.79 3.36
CA LEU A 97 -6.04 -5.00 2.14
C LEU A 97 -4.62 -4.45 2.02
N ILE A 98 -4.05 -4.55 0.82
CA ILE A 98 -2.66 -4.17 0.54
C ILE A 98 -2.64 -3.26 -0.69
N SER A 99 -1.96 -2.14 -0.56
CA SER A 99 -1.51 -1.31 -1.69
C SER A 99 0.01 -1.43 -1.76
N TYR A 100 0.55 -1.91 -2.87
CA TYR A 100 1.99 -2.00 -3.04
C TYR A 100 2.43 -1.61 -4.46
N GLY A 101 3.56 -0.91 -4.55
CA GLY A 101 4.07 -0.43 -5.82
C GLY A 101 5.45 0.19 -5.69
N ALA A 102 5.95 0.75 -6.80
CA ALA A 102 7.22 1.45 -6.79
C ALA A 102 7.16 2.65 -5.84
N HIS A 103 8.20 2.85 -5.02
CA HIS A 103 8.26 3.96 -4.06
C HIS A 103 8.05 5.34 -4.70
N SER A 104 8.34 5.48 -6.00
CA SER A 104 8.08 6.69 -6.78
C SER A 104 6.59 7.03 -6.98
N GLY A 105 5.65 6.18 -6.53
CA GLY A 105 4.21 6.48 -6.48
C GLY A 105 3.51 6.54 -7.84
N SER A 106 4.15 6.05 -8.91
CA SER A 106 3.61 6.13 -10.27
C SER A 106 2.65 5.00 -10.63
N CYS A 107 2.68 3.88 -9.90
CA CYS A 107 1.74 2.78 -10.09
C CYS A 107 1.74 1.83 -8.88
N ASP A 108 0.57 1.67 -8.27
CA ASP A 108 0.33 0.76 -7.16
C ASP A 108 -0.67 -0.33 -7.58
N LEU A 109 -0.42 -1.55 -7.12
CA LEU A 109 -1.36 -2.65 -7.17
C LEU A 109 -2.10 -2.73 -5.84
N ASN A 110 -3.42 -2.82 -5.93
CA ASN A 110 -4.26 -2.93 -4.75
C ASN A 110 -4.99 -4.26 -4.77
N PHE A 111 -4.93 -4.99 -3.67
CA PHE A 111 -5.64 -6.26 -3.53
C PHE A 111 -6.06 -6.52 -2.09
N GLY A 112 -7.03 -7.42 -1.94
CA GLY A 112 -7.55 -7.86 -0.65
C GLY A 112 -7.71 -9.37 -0.60
N PHE A 113 -7.40 -9.98 0.54
CA PHE A 113 -7.63 -11.41 0.79
C PHE A 113 -7.59 -11.70 2.30
N ILE A 114 -7.93 -12.93 2.72
CA ILE A 114 -7.78 -13.37 4.11
C ILE A 114 -6.56 -14.28 4.18
N PRO A 115 -5.44 -13.87 4.82
CA PRO A 115 -4.27 -14.72 4.95
C PRO A 115 -4.56 -15.92 5.87
N GLU A 116 -4.04 -17.09 5.47
CA GLU A 116 -4.11 -18.31 6.26
C GLU A 116 -2.95 -18.39 7.24
N GLN A 117 -3.21 -18.93 8.43
CA GLN A 117 -2.18 -19.10 9.45
C GLN A 117 -1.01 -19.94 8.92
N GLY A 118 0.20 -19.39 9.01
CA GLY A 118 1.44 -20.06 8.60
C GLY A 118 1.61 -20.19 7.08
N ALA A 119 0.68 -19.66 6.28
CA ALA A 119 0.83 -19.68 4.84
C ALA A 119 1.92 -18.71 4.37
N GLU A 120 2.62 -19.11 3.33
CA GLU A 120 3.61 -18.29 2.65
C GLU A 120 3.10 -17.90 1.26
N TYR A 121 3.18 -16.61 0.96
CA TYR A 121 2.76 -16.03 -0.31
C TYR A 121 3.94 -15.42 -1.04
N SER A 122 3.88 -15.40 -2.36
CA SER A 122 4.83 -14.73 -3.23
C SER A 122 4.09 -13.70 -4.07
N ALA A 123 4.44 -12.43 -3.87
CA ALA A 123 3.94 -11.30 -4.63
C ALA A 123 4.95 -10.89 -5.71
N SER A 124 4.46 -10.66 -6.91
CA SER A 124 5.26 -10.14 -8.02
C SER A 124 4.78 -8.74 -8.40
N PHE A 125 5.69 -7.91 -8.90
CA PHE A 125 5.36 -6.58 -9.39
C PHE A 125 6.19 -6.29 -10.62
N ASN A 126 5.56 -5.82 -11.70
CA ASN A 126 6.26 -5.37 -12.88
C ASN A 126 5.64 -4.06 -13.34
N SER A 127 6.45 -3.01 -13.32
CA SER A 127 6.06 -1.68 -13.79
C SER A 127 6.75 -1.38 -15.11
N SER A 128 5.96 -1.05 -16.13
CA SER A 128 6.43 -0.64 -17.45
C SER A 128 5.79 0.70 -17.87
N PHE A 129 6.27 1.27 -18.97
CA PHE A 129 5.70 2.48 -19.54
C PHE A 129 4.27 2.16 -20.05
N GLY A 130 3.25 2.52 -19.27
CA GLY A 130 1.84 2.21 -19.56
C GLY A 130 1.07 1.56 -18.40
N GLY A 131 1.74 1.17 -17.31
CA GLY A 131 1.09 0.69 -16.10
C GLY A 131 1.92 -0.33 -15.32
N CYS A 132 1.31 -0.89 -14.29
CA CYS A 132 1.90 -1.96 -13.49
C CYS A 132 1.00 -3.20 -13.51
N THR A 133 1.65 -4.35 -13.42
CA THR A 133 1.03 -5.66 -13.33
C THR A 133 1.65 -6.42 -12.19
N GLY A 134 0.90 -7.34 -11.61
CA GLY A 134 1.40 -8.20 -10.57
C GLY A 134 0.39 -9.27 -10.23
N LYS A 135 0.85 -10.21 -9.42
CA LYS A 135 0.07 -11.31 -8.91
C LYS A 135 0.57 -11.62 -7.51
N ILE A 136 -0.26 -12.32 -6.76
CA ILE A 136 0.14 -12.99 -5.54
C ILE A 136 -0.37 -14.42 -5.62
N THR A 137 0.52 -15.35 -5.29
CA THR A 137 0.26 -16.79 -5.27
C THR A 137 0.77 -17.33 -3.96
N ARG A 138 0.30 -18.50 -3.54
CA ARG A 138 0.98 -19.22 -2.46
C ARG A 138 2.36 -19.67 -2.95
N LYS A 139 3.34 -19.78 -2.06
CA LYS A 139 4.69 -20.27 -2.42
C LYS A 139 4.69 -21.72 -2.91
N ASN A 140 3.70 -22.52 -2.51
CA ASN A 140 3.49 -23.87 -3.05
C ASN A 140 2.92 -23.89 -4.49
N GLY A 141 2.66 -22.72 -5.10
CA GLY A 141 2.16 -22.58 -6.46
C GLY A 141 0.63 -22.51 -6.59
N GLU A 142 -0.10 -22.71 -5.50
CA GLU A 142 -1.57 -22.65 -5.52
C GLU A 142 -2.10 -21.21 -5.61
N PRO A 143 -3.30 -21.01 -6.19
CA PRO A 143 -3.97 -19.72 -6.17
C PRO A 143 -4.30 -19.28 -4.75
N VAL A 144 -4.34 -17.97 -4.51
CA VAL A 144 -4.78 -17.41 -3.23
C VAL A 144 -6.31 -17.42 -3.18
N PRO A 145 -6.94 -18.15 -2.25
CA PRO A 145 -8.40 -18.18 -2.14
C PRO A 145 -8.96 -16.79 -1.81
N GLY A 146 -10.05 -16.43 -2.48
CA GLY A 146 -10.82 -15.21 -2.18
C GLY A 146 -10.06 -13.90 -2.44
N ILE A 147 -8.98 -13.91 -3.21
CA ILE A 147 -8.28 -12.69 -3.57
C ILE A 147 -9.10 -11.82 -4.53
N THR A 148 -9.15 -10.52 -4.23
CA THR A 148 -9.75 -9.50 -5.08
C THR A 148 -8.73 -8.43 -5.42
N PHE A 149 -8.65 -8.05 -6.69
CA PHE A 149 -7.81 -6.94 -7.16
C PHE A 149 -8.68 -5.70 -7.36
N HIS A 150 -8.25 -4.58 -6.82
CA HIS A 150 -8.98 -3.32 -6.84
C HIS A 150 -8.23 -2.30 -7.69
N LYS A 151 -8.95 -1.56 -8.52
CA LYS A 151 -8.42 -0.45 -9.30
C LYS A 151 -9.06 0.85 -8.79
N PRO A 152 -8.29 1.95 -8.64
CA PRO A 152 -8.90 3.26 -8.47
C PRO A 152 -9.79 3.54 -9.68
N THR A 153 -10.98 4.11 -9.48
CA THR A 153 -11.77 4.53 -10.64
C THR A 153 -11.09 5.72 -11.31
N SER A 154 -11.29 5.90 -12.62
CA SER A 154 -10.55 6.85 -13.45
C SER A 154 -10.64 8.31 -12.96
N PHE A 155 -11.77 8.71 -12.37
CA PHE A 155 -11.93 10.04 -11.80
C PHE A 155 -11.18 10.21 -10.47
N GLU A 156 -11.20 9.21 -9.60
CA GLU A 156 -10.52 9.23 -8.30
C GLU A 156 -8.99 9.20 -8.46
N ALA A 157 -8.50 8.45 -9.45
CA ALA A 157 -7.11 8.49 -9.89
C ALA A 157 -6.71 9.89 -10.41
N ALA A 158 -7.61 10.57 -11.13
CA ALA A 158 -7.34 11.88 -11.73
C ALA A 158 -7.31 13.02 -10.70
N VAL A 159 -8.03 12.91 -9.57
CA VAL A 159 -8.02 13.91 -8.48
C VAL A 159 -7.00 13.60 -7.37
N GLY A 160 -6.18 12.56 -7.53
CA GLY A 160 -5.12 12.21 -6.58
C GLY A 160 -5.60 11.48 -5.32
N ALA A 161 -6.79 10.87 -5.34
CA ALA A 161 -7.31 10.07 -4.24
C ALA A 161 -6.73 8.64 -4.28
N ALA A 162 -5.45 8.50 -3.96
CA ALA A 162 -4.71 7.23 -4.04
C ALA A 162 -5.34 6.09 -3.22
N ASP A 163 -6.11 6.40 -2.17
CA ASP A 163 -6.79 5.42 -1.32
C ASP A 163 -8.23 5.10 -1.76
N ALA A 164 -8.78 5.75 -2.79
CA ALA A 164 -10.21 5.62 -3.16
C ALA A 164 -10.63 4.18 -3.55
N TRP A 165 -9.69 3.37 -4.03
CA TRP A 165 -9.93 1.94 -4.28
C TRP A 165 -10.40 1.17 -3.04
N ARG A 166 -10.08 1.68 -1.84
CA ARG A 166 -10.39 1.08 -0.53
C ARG A 166 -11.72 1.55 0.08
N HIS A 167 -12.50 2.36 -0.64
CA HIS A 167 -13.85 2.70 -0.19
C HIS A 167 -14.70 1.43 -0.06
N CYS A 168 -15.52 1.31 0.98
CA CYS A 168 -16.29 0.07 1.22
C CYS A 168 -17.16 -0.34 0.03
N ASP A 169 -17.73 0.63 -0.69
CA ASP A 169 -18.49 0.39 -1.93
C ASP A 169 -17.65 -0.22 -3.06
N ASN A 170 -16.33 -0.01 -3.08
CA ASN A 170 -15.42 -0.57 -4.08
C ASN A 170 -14.89 -1.96 -3.68
N ILE A 171 -14.85 -2.26 -2.37
CA ILE A 171 -14.39 -3.52 -1.82
C ILE A 171 -15.49 -4.58 -1.77
N ASN A 172 -16.74 -4.18 -1.56
CA ASN A 172 -17.90 -5.07 -1.40
C ASN A 172 -18.70 -5.31 -2.70
N ARG A 173 -18.20 -4.82 -3.84
CA ARG A 173 -18.81 -5.03 -5.16
C ARG A 173 -18.60 -6.43 -5.71
#